data_AF-A0A2G4TZW6-F1
#
_entry.id   AF-A0A2G4TZW6-F1
#
_cell.length_a   1.000
_cell.length_b   1.000
_cell.length_c   1.000
_cell.angle_alpha   90.00
_cell.angle_beta   90.00
_cell.angle_gamma   90.00
#
_symmetry.space_group_name_H-M   'P 1'
#
loop_
_entity.id
_entity.type
_entity.pdbx_description
1 polymer ?
#
loop_
_entity_poly.entity_id
_entity_poly.type
_entity_poly.pdbx_seq_one_letter_code
_entity_poly.pdbx_strand_id
1 'polypeptide(L)'
;MMYFLKKQKQKKAVKKVNKILNELESIYLDLNYFDKDDINLFSLIEYTNEKLDQLADVILGNEQYLTQHHQDLIERANIVQHIALKCGEQAVKEFEKELLECGGVLA
;
A
#
# COMPACT_ATOMS: atom_id res chain seq x y z
N MET A 1 3.23 34.43 -11.41
CA MET A 1 4.20 33.33 -11.21
C MET A 1 3.74 32.28 -10.17
N MET A 2 3.22 32.67 -9.00
CA MET A 2 2.78 31.75 -7.94
C MET A 2 1.72 30.72 -8.38
N TYR A 3 0.77 31.10 -9.23
CA TYR A 3 -0.31 30.21 -9.68
C TYR A 3 0.19 29.02 -10.51
N PHE A 4 1.19 29.24 -11.36
CA PHE A 4 1.82 28.21 -12.16
C PHE A 4 2.62 27.22 -11.31
N LEU A 5 3.34 27.73 -10.30
CA LEU A 5 4.09 26.90 -9.36
C LEU A 5 3.17 26.01 -8.51
N LYS A 6 2.02 26.54 -8.07
CA LYS A 6 0.99 25.76 -7.36
C LYS A 6 0.42 24.65 -8.24
N LYS A 7 0.03 24.96 -9.48
CA LYS A 7 -0.49 23.99 -10.45
C LYS A 7 0.54 22.91 -10.80
N GLN A 8 1.81 23.27 -10.89
CA GLN A 8 2.90 22.31 -11.14
C GLN A 8 3.11 21.38 -9.94
N LYS A 9 3.06 21.89 -8.71
CA LYS A 9 3.16 21.07 -7.49
C LYS A 9 1.98 20.09 -7.38
N GLN A 10 0.77 20.55 -7.64
CA GLN A 10 -0.44 19.70 -7.67
C GLN A 10 -0.34 18.59 -8.72
N LYS A 11 0.09 18.91 -9.95
CA LYS A 11 0.31 17.89 -11.00
C LYS A 11 1.40 16.89 -10.62
N LYS A 12 2.44 17.32 -9.91
CA LYS A 12 3.48 16.41 -9.38
C LYS A 12 2.94 15.51 -8.27
N ALA A 13 2.09 16.02 -7.38
CA ALA A 13 1.45 15.25 -6.33
C ALA A 13 0.59 14.12 -6.91
N VAL A 14 -0.31 14.44 -7.85
CA VAL A 14 -1.15 13.45 -8.55
C VAL A 14 -0.31 12.37 -9.24
N LYS A 15 0.79 12.75 -9.90
CA LYS A 15 1.70 11.79 -10.52
C LYS A 15 2.38 10.86 -9.50
N LYS A 16 2.81 11.41 -8.36
CA LYS A 16 3.42 10.62 -7.29
C LYS A 16 2.44 9.62 -6.69
N VAL A 17 1.23 10.07 -6.36
CA VAL A 17 0.16 9.21 -5.84
C VAL A 17 -0.14 8.08 -6.82
N ASN A 18 -0.37 8.39 -8.10
CA ASN A 18 -0.60 7.37 -9.11
C ASN A 18 0.55 6.36 -9.25
N LYS A 19 1.80 6.84 -9.17
CA LYS A 19 2.95 5.94 -9.24
C LYS A 19 2.96 4.94 -8.08
N ILE A 20 2.78 5.44 -6.85
CA ILE A 20 2.77 4.60 -5.65
C ILE A 20 1.60 3.62 -5.68
N LEU A 21 0.40 4.10 -6.05
CA LEU A 21 -0.78 3.25 -6.17
C LEU A 21 -0.58 2.17 -7.22
N ASN A 22 -0.10 2.50 -8.42
CA ASN A 22 0.12 1.49 -9.46
C ASN A 22 1.13 0.41 -9.02
N GLU A 23 2.17 0.79 -8.28
CA GLU A 23 3.13 -0.17 -7.71
C GLU A 23 2.45 -1.10 -6.71
N LEU A 24 1.67 -0.57 -5.77
CA LEU A 24 0.97 -1.39 -4.78
C LEU A 24 -0.18 -2.21 -5.38
N GLU A 25 -0.91 -1.67 -6.34
CA GLU A 25 -1.96 -2.38 -7.08
C GLU A 25 -1.39 -3.55 -7.87
N SER A 26 -0.21 -3.41 -8.47
CA SER A 26 0.47 -4.51 -9.16
C SER A 26 0.89 -5.68 -8.25
N ILE A 27 0.89 -5.45 -6.93
CA ILE A 27 1.19 -6.46 -5.92
C ILE A 27 -0.12 -7.06 -5.40
N TYR A 28 -1.04 -6.20 -4.94
CA TYR A 28 -2.21 -6.62 -4.16
C TYR A 28 -3.47 -6.90 -4.98
N LEU A 29 -3.54 -6.41 -6.22
CA LEU A 29 -4.65 -6.70 -7.15
C LEU A 29 -4.24 -7.68 -8.25
N ASP A 30 -2.96 -8.03 -8.36
CA ASP A 30 -2.51 -9.10 -9.25
C ASP A 30 -2.72 -10.46 -8.56
N LEU A 31 -3.65 -11.24 -9.11
CA LEU A 31 -4.02 -12.55 -8.60
C LEU A 31 -2.86 -13.55 -8.59
N ASN A 32 -1.87 -13.36 -9.47
CA ASN A 32 -0.74 -14.28 -9.60
C ASN A 32 0.52 -13.77 -8.90
N TYR A 33 0.47 -12.61 -8.24
CA TYR A 33 1.66 -12.04 -7.61
C TYR A 33 2.20 -12.99 -6.53
N PHE A 34 1.29 -13.56 -5.73
CA PHE A 34 1.58 -14.43 -4.60
C PHE A 34 1.90 -15.89 -4.96
N ASP A 35 1.66 -16.31 -6.21
CA ASP A 35 1.97 -17.66 -6.70
C ASP A 35 3.46 -17.85 -7.03
N LYS A 36 4.28 -16.81 -6.89
CA LYS A 36 5.73 -16.90 -7.11
C LYS A 36 6.38 -17.58 -5.91
N ASP A 37 7.13 -18.64 -6.18
CA ASP A 37 7.72 -19.53 -5.16
C ASP A 37 8.65 -18.81 -4.15
N ASP A 38 9.20 -17.64 -4.47
CA ASP A 38 10.24 -16.96 -3.68
C ASP A 38 9.82 -15.59 -3.11
N ILE A 39 8.57 -15.45 -2.66
CA ILE A 39 8.13 -14.17 -2.06
C ILE A 39 8.54 -14.11 -0.60
N ASN A 40 9.47 -13.19 -0.30
CA ASN A 40 9.75 -12.80 1.06
C ASN A 40 8.64 -11.86 1.58
N LEU A 41 7.71 -12.43 2.34
CA LEU A 41 6.58 -11.69 2.94
C LEU A 41 7.03 -10.56 3.87
N PHE A 42 8.13 -10.74 4.63
CA PHE A 42 8.64 -9.69 5.53
C PHE A 42 9.13 -8.48 4.74
N SER A 43 9.94 -8.70 3.70
CA SER A 43 10.41 -7.62 2.83
C SER A 43 9.25 -6.96 2.07
N LEU A 44 8.21 -7.72 1.72
CA LEU A 44 7.01 -7.17 1.10
C LEU A 44 6.21 -6.26 2.04
N ILE A 45 6.09 -6.64 3.31
CA ILE A 45 5.41 -5.84 4.34
C ILE A 45 6.18 -4.56 4.62
N GLU A 46 7.50 -4.63 4.78
CA GLU A 46 8.36 -3.45 4.97
C GLU A 46 8.23 -2.49 3.78
N TYR A 47 8.35 -3.01 2.55
CA TYR A 47 8.17 -2.21 1.33
C TYR A 47 6.78 -1.55 1.28
N THR A 48 5.73 -2.30 1.65
CA THR A 48 4.37 -1.78 1.62
C THR A 48 4.16 -0.67 2.64
N ASN A 49 4.70 -0.81 3.86
CA ASN A 49 4.65 0.24 4.88
C ASN A 49 5.35 1.51 4.40
N GLU A 50 6.57 1.40 3.85
CA GLU A 50 7.28 2.57 3.31
C GLU A 50 6.48 3.29 2.21
N LYS A 51 5.78 2.52 1.36
CA LYS A 51 4.96 3.09 0.28
C LYS A 51 3.69 3.73 0.79
N LEU A 52 3.04 3.14 1.79
CA LEU A 52 1.86 3.73 2.44
C LEU A 52 2.22 5.02 3.19
N ASP A 53 3.37 5.09 3.85
CA ASP A 53 3.87 6.31 4.49
C ASP A 53 4.14 7.41 3.46
N GLN A 54 4.84 7.08 2.36
CA GLN A 54 5.05 8.01 1.25
C GLN A 54 3.74 8.49 0.62
N LEU A 55 2.74 7.61 0.52
CA LEU A 55 1.42 7.94 0.01
C LEU A 55 0.71 8.93 0.95
N ALA A 56 0.73 8.66 2.25
CA ALA A 56 0.13 9.50 3.29
C ALA A 56 0.74 10.91 3.28
N ASP A 57 2.08 11.03 3.23
CA ASP A 57 2.77 12.32 3.15
C ASP A 57 2.32 13.16 1.95
N VAL A 58 2.17 12.53 0.78
CA VAL A 58 1.75 13.23 -0.44
C VAL A 58 0.28 13.63 -0.37
N ILE A 59 -0.59 12.76 0.17
CA ILE A 59 -2.02 13.05 0.33
C ILE A 59 -2.22 14.18 1.33
N LEU A 60 -1.68 14.08 2.54
CA LEU A 60 -1.84 15.10 3.59
C LEU A 60 -1.27 16.46 3.15
N GLY A 61 -0.14 16.47 2.44
CA GLY A 61 0.43 17.70 1.89
C GLY A 61 -0.42 18.38 0.80
N ASN A 62 -1.43 17.69 0.25
CA ASN A 62 -2.28 18.19 -0.84
C ASN A 62 -3.78 17.87 -0.64
N GLU A 63 -4.19 17.61 0.59
CA GLU A 63 -5.51 17.02 0.95
C GLU A 63 -6.66 17.74 0.27
N GLN A 64 -6.74 19.06 0.46
CA GLN A 64 -7.83 19.88 -0.06
C GLN A 64 -7.97 19.80 -1.60
N TYR A 65 -6.85 19.66 -2.32
CA TYR A 65 -6.87 19.55 -3.79
C TYR A 65 -7.27 18.14 -4.24
N LEU A 66 -6.75 17.10 -3.57
CA LEU A 66 -7.01 15.72 -3.94
C LEU A 66 -8.46 15.33 -3.63
N THR A 67 -8.97 15.70 -2.46
CA THR A 67 -10.38 15.42 -2.08
C THR A 67 -11.38 16.12 -3.00
N GLN A 68 -11.05 17.30 -3.55
CA GLN A 68 -11.96 18.06 -4.42
C GLN A 68 -11.91 17.65 -5.90
N HIS A 69 -10.79 17.09 -6.37
CA HIS A 69 -10.55 16.89 -7.81
C HIS A 69 -10.10 15.48 -8.22
N HIS A 70 -9.64 14.67 -7.27
CA HIS A 70 -9.07 13.34 -7.50
C HIS A 70 -9.52 12.35 -6.42
N GLN A 71 -10.83 12.32 -6.15
CA GLN A 71 -11.42 11.42 -5.16
C GLN A 71 -11.15 9.94 -5.51
N ASP A 72 -11.03 9.62 -6.81
CA ASP A 72 -10.65 8.31 -7.32
C ASP A 72 -9.32 7.81 -6.73
N LEU A 73 -8.35 8.70 -6.51
CA LEU A 73 -7.07 8.34 -5.92
C LEU A 73 -7.19 8.00 -4.44
N ILE A 74 -8.11 8.64 -3.73
CA ILE A 74 -8.38 8.36 -2.32
C ILE A 74 -9.09 7.02 -2.18
N GLU A 75 -10.04 6.73 -3.06
CA GLU A 75 -10.76 5.44 -3.09
C GLU A 75 -9.80 4.28 -3.40
N ARG A 76 -8.92 4.45 -4.40
CA ARG A 76 -7.88 3.46 -4.74
C ARG A 76 -6.91 3.23 -3.59
N ALA A 77 -6.46 4.31 -2.94
CA ALA A 77 -5.61 4.21 -1.75
C ALA A 77 -6.26 3.37 -0.64
N ASN A 78 -7.55 3.61 -0.39
CA ASN A 78 -8.31 2.87 0.61
C ASN A 78 -8.44 1.38 0.26
N ILE A 79 -8.73 1.05 -1.01
CA ILE A 79 -8.83 -0.35 -1.48
C ILE A 79 -7.50 -1.07 -1.25
N VAL A 80 -6.40 -0.49 -1.72
CA VAL A 80 -5.06 -1.08 -1.59
C VAL A 80 -4.68 -1.26 -0.12
N GLN A 81 -4.90 -0.24 0.71
CA GLN A 81 -4.62 -0.31 2.14
C GLN A 81 -5.44 -1.41 2.82
N HIS A 82 -6.72 -1.54 2.47
CA HIS A 82 -7.59 -2.56 3.02
C HIS A 82 -7.11 -3.98 2.66
N ILE A 83 -6.75 -4.21 1.39
CA ILE A 83 -6.24 -5.51 0.95
C ILE A 83 -4.91 -5.83 1.62
N ALA A 84 -3.97 -4.87 1.64
CA ALA A 84 -2.68 -5.05 2.30
C ALA A 84 -2.82 -5.42 3.79
N LEU A 85 -3.74 -4.75 4.51
CA LEU A 85 -4.04 -5.07 5.90
C LEU A 85 -4.58 -6.51 6.05
N LYS A 86 -5.52 -6.91 5.18
CA LYS A 86 -6.10 -8.26 5.21
C LYS A 86 -5.06 -9.34 4.94
N CYS A 87 -4.16 -9.11 3.97
CA CYS A 87 -3.03 -10.00 3.70
C CYS A 87 -2.11 -10.12 4.93
N GLY A 88 -1.78 -9.01 5.59
CA GLY A 88 -0.98 -9.02 6.81
C GLY A 88 -1.64 -9.76 7.97
N GLU A 89 -2.93 -9.53 8.22
CA GLU A 89 -3.71 -10.24 9.24
C GLU A 89 -3.72 -11.75 9.00
N GLN A 90 -3.85 -12.17 7.74
CA GLN A 90 -3.87 -13.59 7.38
C GLN A 90 -2.50 -14.24 7.53
N ALA A 91 -1.43 -13.55 7.12
CA ALA A 91 -0.07 -14.03 7.33
C ALA A 91 0.24 -14.24 8.81
N VAL A 92 -0.14 -13.30 9.69
CA VAL A 92 0.06 -13.44 11.14
C VAL A 92 -0.69 -14.66 11.70
N LYS A 93 -1.93 -14.91 11.27
CA LYS A 93 -2.70 -16.09 11.69
C LYS A 93 -2.06 -17.41 11.26
N GLU A 94 -1.50 -17.46 10.05
CA GLU A 94 -0.79 -18.64 9.55
C GLU A 94 0.49 -18.88 10.36
N PHE A 95 1.28 -17.84 10.63
CA PHE A 95 2.44 -17.94 11.52
C PHE A 95 2.08 -18.39 12.94
N GLU A 96 1.01 -17.84 13.53
CA GLU A 96 0.53 -18.27 14.86
C GLU A 96 0.13 -19.74 14.87
N LYS A 97 -0.53 -20.21 13.81
CA LYS A 97 -0.92 -21.60 13.65
C LYS A 97 0.29 -22.52 13.53
N GLU A 98 1.29 -22.16 12.72
CA GLU A 98 2.53 -22.93 12.58
C GLU A 98 3.31 -22.99 13.91
N LEU A 99 3.35 -21.89 14.67
CA LEU A 99 3.97 -21.86 16.00
C LEU A 99 3.26 -22.78 17.00
N LEU A 100 1.93 -22.81 16.98
CA LEU A 100 1.12 -23.73 17.80
C LEU A 100 1.35 -25.20 17.41
N GLU A 101 1.45 -25.50 16.11
CA GLU A 101 1.74 -26.84 15.61
C GLU A 101 3.18 -27.27 15.97
N CYS A 102 4.17 -26.38 15.87
CA CYS A 102 5.54 -26.64 16.32
C CYS A 102 5.64 -26.78 17.85
N GLY A 103 4.86 -26.01 18.61
CA GLY A 103 4.80 -26.06 20.07
C GLY A 103 4.22 -27.37 20.61
N GLY A 104 3.37 -28.06 19.83
CA GLY A 104 2.86 -29.39 20.16
C GLY A 104 3.87 -30.53 19.98
N VAL A 105 5.00 -30.30 19.32
CA VAL A 105 6.07 -31.31 19.12
C VAL A 105 7.03 -31.38 20.32
N LEU A 106 6.95 -30.41 21.25
CA LEU A 106 7.81 -30.31 22.44
C LEU A 106 7.08 -30.63 23.77
N ALA A 107 5.82 -31.07 23.72
CA ALA A 107 5.04 -31.54 24.88
C ALA A 107 4.83 -33.05 24.81
#